data_AF-A0A7C3QQR2-F1
#
_entry.id   AF-A0A7C3QQR2-F1
#
_cell.length_a   1.000
_cell.length_b   1.000
_cell.length_c   1.000
_cell.angle_alpha   90.00
_cell.angle_beta   90.00
_cell.angle_gamma   90.00
#
_symmetry.space_group_name_H-M   'P 1'
#
loop_
_entity.id
_entity.type
_entity.pdbx_description
1 polymer ?
#
loop_
_entity_poly.entity_id
_entity_poly.type
_entity_poly.pdbx_seq_one_letter_code
_entity_poly.pdbx_strand_id
1 'polypeptide(L)' 'MALILTLAALVLGAAIGSFLNVVIYRIPEGECIAFPGSHCQSCHTTLNWYHNIPYPSWLFLNGKCAYCKAPISKQYP' A
#
# COMPACT_ATOMS: atom_id res chain seq x y z
N MET A 1 -24.00 -11.68 -13.79
CA MET A 1 -24.27 -11.25 -12.40
C MET A 1 -23.19 -11.75 -11.44
N ALA A 2 -23.01 -13.06 -11.26
CA ALA A 2 -22.03 -13.63 -10.31
C ALA A 2 -20.59 -13.11 -10.52
N LEU A 3 -20.08 -13.11 -11.77
CA LEU A 3 -18.73 -12.62 -12.08
C LEU A 3 -18.47 -11.17 -11.63
N ILE A 4 -19.44 -10.27 -11.87
CA ILE A 4 -19.32 -8.86 -11.51
C ILE A 4 -19.23 -8.71 -9.99
N LEU A 5 -20.08 -9.45 -9.25
CA LEU A 5 -20.08 -9.44 -7.79
C LEU A 5 -18.76 -10.00 -7.23
N THR A 6 -18.23 -11.08 -7.81
CA THR A 6 -16.94 -11.65 -7.41
C THR A 6 -15.79 -10.66 -7.62
N LEU A 7 -15.72 -10.01 -8.79
CA LEU A 7 -14.69 -9.01 -9.07
C LEU A 7 -14.80 -7.81 -8.13
N ALA A 8 -16.02 -7.32 -7.88
CA ALA A 8 -16.26 -6.23 -6.94
C ALA A 8 -15.79 -6.60 -5.52
N ALA A 9 -16.09 -7.81 -5.05
CA ALA A 9 -15.66 -8.31 -3.75
C ALA A 9 -14.12 -8.40 -3.63
N LEU A 10 -13.43 -8.84 -4.69
CA LEU A 10 -11.97 -8.90 -4.71
C LEU A 10 -11.33 -7.51 -4.64
N VAL A 11 -11.83 -6.56 -5.44
CA VAL A 11 -11.34 -5.18 -5.43
C VAL A 11 -11.57 -4.51 -4.08
N LEU A 12 -12.78 -4.67 -3.52
CA LEU A 12 -13.12 -4.11 -2.23
C LEU A 12 -12.29 -4.75 -1.11
N GLY A 13 -12.14 -6.07 -1.11
CA GLY A 13 -11.31 -6.80 -0.15
C GLY A 13 -9.84 -6.35 -0.20
N ALA A 14 -9.28 -6.17 -1.40
CA ALA A 14 -7.92 -5.65 -1.57
C ALA A 14 -7.78 -4.20 -1.07
N ALA A 15 -8.77 -3.34 -1.36
CA ALA A 15 -8.78 -1.95 -0.88
C ALA A 15 -8.87 -1.87 0.65
N ILE A 16 -9.76 -2.65 1.27
CA ILE A 16 -9.91 -2.73 2.73
C ILE A 16 -8.63 -3.27 3.37
N GLY A 17 -8.06 -4.36 2.83
CA GLY A 17 -6.82 -4.93 3.35
C GLY A 17 -5.63 -3.96 3.28
N SER A 18 -5.50 -3.24 2.16
CA SER A 18 -4.48 -2.19 1.99
C SER A 18 -4.64 -1.07 3.02
N PHE A 19 -5.86 -0.57 3.21
CA PHE A 19 -6.12 0.48 4.18
C PHE A 19 -5.87 0.02 5.62
N LEU A 20 -6.28 -1.20 5.99
CA LEU A 20 -6.00 -1.76 7.31
C LEU A 20 -4.50 -1.86 7.60
N ASN A 21 -3.65 -2.06 6.58
CA ASN A 21 -2.21 -2.06 6.76
C ASN A 21 -1.69 -0.68 7.21
N VAL A 22 -2.22 0.40 6.63
CA VAL A 22 -1.93 1.79 7.07
C VAL A 22 -2.37 2.00 8.52
N VAL A 23 -3.56 1.51 8.88
CA VAL A 23 -4.11 1.64 10.23
C VAL A 23 -3.25 0.91 11.27
N ILE A 24 -2.88 -0.34 10.99
CA ILE A 24 -2.04 -1.17 11.88
C ILE A 24 -0.68 -0.52 12.11
N TYR A 25 -0.12 0.12 11.08
CA TYR A 25 1.18 0.79 11.19
C TYR A 25 1.10 2.13 11.94
N ARG A 26 0.10 2.96 11.64
CA ARG A 26 0.05 4.35 12.13
C ARG A 26 -0.53 4.51 13.53
N ILE A 27 -1.51 3.68 13.92
CA ILE A 27 -2.16 3.82 15.23
C ILE A 27 -1.19 3.63 16.41
N PRO A 28 -0.33 2.60 16.44
CA PRO A 28 0.61 2.39 17.55
C PRO A 28 1.63 3.52 17.69
N GLU A 29 2.02 4.14 16.57
CA GLU A 29 2.97 5.27 16.51
C GLU A 29 2.31 6.63 16.77
N GLY A 30 0.97 6.68 16.94
CA GLY A 30 0.23 7.93 17.12
C GLY A 30 0.20 8.82 15.87
N GLU A 31 0.50 8.26 14.70
CA GLU A 31 0.50 8.98 13.42
C GLU A 31 -0.93 9.19 12.90
N CYS A 32 -1.14 10.31 12.19
CA CYS A 32 -2.41 10.56 11.52
C CYS A 32 -2.58 9.61 10.32
N ILE A 33 -3.73 8.95 10.22
CA ILE A 33 -3.99 7.94 9.17
C ILE A 33 -4.09 8.58 7.77
N ALA A 34 -4.57 9.83 7.70
CA ALA A 34 -4.82 10.51 6.42
C ALA A 34 -3.61 11.31 5.91
N PHE A 35 -2.79 11.87 6.81
CA PHE A 35 -1.70 12.78 6.45
C PHE A 35 -0.47 12.56 7.34
N PRO A 36 0.75 12.69 6.81
CA PRO A 36 1.10 12.86 5.39
C PRO A 36 0.75 11.60 4.57
N GLY A 37 0.84 11.70 3.23
CA GLY A 37 0.63 10.54 2.36
C GLY A 37 1.64 9.41 2.62
N SER A 38 1.41 8.25 2.00
CA SER A 38 2.36 7.13 2.06
C SER A 38 3.74 7.57 1.60
N HIS A 39 4.78 7.14 2.31
CA HIS A 39 6.16 7.54 2.05
C HIS A 39 7.10 6.36 2.25
N CYS A 40 8.25 6.39 1.59
CA CYS A 40 9.26 5.35 1.75
C CYS A 40 9.94 5.47 3.13
N GLN A 41 10.08 4.37 3.86
CA GLN A 41 10.76 4.34 5.16
C GLN A 41 12.27 4.57 5.08
N SER A 42 12.90 4.40 3.91
CA SER A 42 14.36 4.58 3.75
C SER A 42 14.75 5.96 3.25
N CYS A 43 13.97 6.55 2.33
CA CYS A 43 14.30 7.85 1.73
C CYS A 43 13.27 8.94 2.02
N HIS A 44 12.19 8.62 2.73
CA HIS A 44 11.10 9.52 3.12
C HIS A 44 10.40 10.25 1.96
N THR A 45 10.67 9.86 0.72
CA THR A 45 9.95 10.38 -0.45
C THR A 45 8.51 9.93 -0.43
N THR A 46 7.60 10.87 -0.61
CA THR A 46 6.17 10.60 -0.78
C THR A 46 5.94 9.72 -2.01
N LEU A 47 5.19 8.64 -1.83
CA LEU A 47 4.84 7.70 -2.89
C LEU A 47 3.61 8.19 -3.63
N ASN A 48 3.65 8.11 -4.96
CA ASN A 48 2.44 8.28 -5.78
C ASN A 48 1.40 7.23 -5.42
N TRP A 49 0.12 7.58 -5.57
CA TRP A 49 -1.01 6.70 -5.22
C TRP A 49 -0.93 5.31 -5.90
N TYR A 50 -0.44 5.25 -7.15
CA TYR A 50 -0.31 3.99 -7.89
C TYR A 50 0.84 3.10 -7.41
N HIS A 51 1.82 3.65 -6.67
CA HIS A 51 2.84 2.85 -5.96
C HIS A 51 2.28 2.16 -4.72
N ASN A 52 1.08 2.53 -4.27
CA ASN A 52 0.39 1.90 -3.13
C ASN A 52 -0.69 0.89 -3.57
N ILE A 53 -0.82 0.57 -4.87
CA ILE A 53 -1.80 -0.43 -5.35
C ILE A 53 -1.26 -1.83 -5.00
N PRO A 54 -1.93 -2.59 -4.12
CA PRO A 54 -1.42 -3.87 -3.64
C PRO A 54 -1.28 -4.88 -4.76
N TYR A 55 -0.15 -5.59 -4.82
CA TYR A 55 0.25 -6.60 -5.81
C TYR A 55 0.81 -6.06 -7.14
N PRO A 56 0.09 -5.33 -8.02
CA PRO A 56 0.67 -4.83 -9.28
C PRO A 56 1.88 -3.92 -9.03
N SER A 57 1.77 -2.94 -8.13
CA SER A 57 2.87 -2.01 -7.88
C SER A 57 4.11 -2.71 -7.36
N TRP A 58 3.93 -3.65 -6.41
CA TRP A 58 5.02 -4.45 -5.84
C TRP A 58 5.70 -5.33 -6.89
N LEU A 59 4.92 -5.98 -7.77
CA LEU A 59 5.46 -6.78 -8.88
C LEU A 59 6.26 -5.93 -9.87
N PHE A 60 5.71 -4.79 -10.31
CA PHE A 60 6.41 -3.90 -11.25
C PHE A 60 7.67 -3.27 -10.65
N LEU A 61 7.67 -3.00 -9.35
CA LEU A 61 8.80 -2.42 -8.64
C LEU A 61 9.78 -3.48 -8.12
N ASN A 62 9.53 -4.78 -8.34
CA ASN A 62 10.30 -5.90 -7.80
C ASN A 62 10.48 -5.83 -6.27
N GLY A 63 9.43 -5.40 -5.55
CA GLY A 63 9.46 -5.23 -4.10
C GLY A 63 10.43 -4.16 -3.59
N LYS A 64 10.76 -3.16 -4.43
CA LYS A 64 11.68 -2.07 -4.09
C LYS A 64 11.00 -0.71 -4.23
N CYS A 65 11.49 0.29 -3.52
CA CYS A 65 11.00 1.66 -3.67
C CYS A 65 11.26 2.17 -5.10
N ALA A 66 10.30 2.88 -5.69
CA ALA A 66 10.42 3.45 -7.02
C ALA A 66 11.62 4.41 -7.16
N TYR A 67 11.91 5.16 -6.10
CA TYR A 67 12.93 6.21 -6.08
C TYR A 67 14.31 5.70 -5.64
N CYS A 68 14.44 5.22 -4.39
CA CYS A 68 15.73 4.85 -3.82
C CYS A 68 16.12 3.38 -4.02
N LYS A 69 15.24 2.56 -4.61
CA LYS A 69 15.43 1.10 -4.81
C LYS A 69 15.68 0.29 -3.53
N ALA A 70 15.50 0.87 -2.35
CA ALA A 70 15.53 0.14 -1.09
C ALA A 70 14.40 -0.91 -1.06
N PRO A 71 14.63 -2.09 -0.44
CA PRO A 71 13.61 -3.11 -0.32
C PRO A 71 12.42 -2.60 0.52
N ILE A 72 11.20 -2.86 0.05
CA ILE A 72 9.98 -2.58 0.81
C ILE A 72 9.75 -3.77 1.77
N SER A 73 9.47 -3.48 3.04
CA SER A 73 9.20 -4.52 4.06
C SER A 73 8.08 -5.45 3.60
N LYS A 74 8.17 -6.77 3.87
CA LYS A 74 7.08 -7.71 3.51
C LYS A 74 5.78 -7.48 4.26
N GLN A 75 5.84 -6.78 5.40
CA GLN A 75 4.66 -6.31 6.12
C GLN A 75 3.98 -5.13 5.40
N TYR A 76 4.68 -4.56 4.39
CA TYR A 76 4.23 -3.50 3.49
C TYR A 76 4.24 -4.00 2.02
N PRO A 77 3.09 -4.43 1.49
CA PRO A 77 2.73 -4.09 0.12
C PRO A 77 1.86 -2.83 0.09
#